data_AF-A0A828Z2B7-F1
#
_entry.id   AF-A0A828Z2B7-F1
#
_cell.length_a   1.000
_cell.length_b   1.000
_cell.length_c   1.000
_cell.angle_alpha   90.00
_cell.angle_beta   90.00
_cell.angle_gamma   90.00
#
_symmetry.space_group_name_H-M   'P 1'
#
loop_
_entity.id
_entity.type
_entity.pdbx_description
1 polymer ?
#
loop_
_entity_poly.entity_id
_entity_poly.type
_entity_poly.pdbx_seq_one_letter_code
_entity_poly.pdbx_strand_id
1 'polypeptide(L)'
;MDPVGKLSGQACGEGWLWLVYTGDESYEAAVQNAIQDKADLLFDVQTDYYVKSIFFNLYFYKCTRVTGIGVKLPQRLMKKE
;
A
#
# COMPACT_ATOMS: atom_id res chain seq x y z
N MET A 1 18.43 1.94 13.26
CA MET A 1 17.41 1.67 12.25
C MET A 1 17.73 0.29 11.76
N ASP A 2 16.97 -0.70 12.22
CA ASP A 2 17.30 -2.10 11.93
C ASP A 2 16.50 -2.53 10.71
N PRO A 3 17.16 -2.92 9.59
CA PRO A 3 16.48 -3.34 8.39
C PRO A 3 15.83 -4.71 8.66
N VAL A 4 14.52 -4.77 8.43
CA VAL A 4 13.71 -5.99 8.55
C VAL A 4 13.74 -6.78 7.23
N GLY A 5 14.22 -6.14 6.16
CA GLY A 5 14.32 -6.71 4.83
C GLY A 5 13.28 -6.11 3.88
N LYS A 6 13.18 -6.69 2.68
CA LYS A 6 12.24 -6.23 1.66
C LYS A 6 10.81 -6.61 2.06
N LEU A 7 9.95 -5.61 2.18
CA LEU A 7 8.53 -5.75 2.45
C LEU A 7 7.72 -5.31 1.23
N SER A 8 6.54 -5.90 1.08
CA SER A 8 5.62 -5.57 0.00
C SER A 8 4.19 -5.63 0.49
N GLY A 9 3.38 -4.69 0.04
CA GLY A 9 1.95 -4.63 0.33
C GLY A 9 1.19 -4.23 -0.91
N GLN A 10 -0.10 -4.53 -0.91
CA GLN A 10 -1.01 -4.07 -1.94
C GLN A 10 -2.32 -3.63 -1.32
N ALA A 11 -2.95 -2.65 -1.94
CA ALA A 11 -4.29 -2.21 -1.61
C ALA A 11 -5.05 -2.00 -2.92
N CYS A 12 -6.30 -2.45 -2.96
CA CYS A 12 -7.08 -2.51 -4.17
C CYS A 12 -8.46 -1.93 -3.93
N GLY A 13 -8.95 -1.23 -4.94
CA GLY A 13 -10.34 -0.83 -5.03
C GLY A 13 -10.92 -1.24 -6.37
N GLU A 14 -12.24 -1.30 -6.38
CA GLU A 14 -13.02 -1.65 -7.54
C GLU A 14 -14.20 -0.70 -7.70
N GLY A 15 -14.46 -0.34 -8.94
CA GLY A 15 -15.57 0.50 -9.34
C GLY A 15 -16.57 -0.26 -10.18
N TRP A 16 -17.85 -0.04 -9.88
CA TRP A 16 -18.99 -0.67 -10.50
C TRP A 16 -19.90 0.38 -11.13
N LEU A 17 -20.30 0.13 -12.38
CA LEU A 17 -21.30 0.87 -13.13
C LEU A 17 -21.08 2.39 -13.13
N TRP A 18 -19.83 2.85 -13.02
CA TRP A 18 -19.47 4.27 -12.87
C TRP A 18 -20.08 5.01 -11.67
N LEU A 19 -20.71 4.29 -10.74
CA LEU A 19 -21.51 4.88 -9.66
C LEU A 19 -20.99 4.50 -8.27
N VAL A 20 -20.47 3.28 -8.13
CA VAL A 20 -20.06 2.76 -6.84
C VAL A 20 -18.58 2.45 -6.89
N TYR A 21 -17.83 2.98 -5.94
CA TYR A 21 -16.43 2.65 -5.75
C TYR A 21 -16.26 2.04 -4.36
N THR A 22 -15.69 0.85 -4.29
CA THR A 22 -15.49 0.08 -3.06
C THR A 22 -14.04 -0.31 -2.90
N GLY A 23 -13.52 -0.19 -1.68
CA GLY A 23 -12.14 -0.52 -1.35
C GLY A 23 -11.25 0.73 -1.23
N ASP A 24 -10.03 0.49 -0.79
CA ASP A 24 -9.01 1.53 -0.61
C ASP A 24 -7.81 1.14 -1.48
N GLU A 25 -7.53 1.97 -2.48
CA GLU A 25 -6.39 1.81 -3.39
C GLU A 25 -5.26 2.79 -3.04
N SER A 26 -5.38 3.52 -1.94
CA SER A 26 -4.43 4.55 -1.57
C SER A 26 -3.04 3.96 -1.32
N TYR A 27 -2.03 4.81 -1.57
CA TYR A 27 -0.66 4.51 -1.22
C TYR A 27 -0.52 4.19 0.29
N GLU A 28 -1.25 4.92 1.14
CA GLU A 28 -1.23 4.73 2.59
C GLU A 28 -1.73 3.34 2.99
N ALA A 29 -2.87 2.89 2.44
CA ALA A 29 -3.38 1.55 2.66
C ALA A 29 -2.40 0.47 2.18
N ALA A 30 -1.74 0.69 1.03
CA ALA A 30 -0.75 -0.25 0.49
C ALA A 30 0.51 -0.32 1.37
N VAL A 31 0.97 0.82 1.88
CA VAL A 31 2.10 0.94 2.82
C VAL A 31 1.75 0.31 4.16
N GLN A 32 0.55 0.57 4.68
CA GLN A 32 0.10 -0.01 5.94
C GLN A 32 -0.02 -1.53 5.84
N ASN A 33 -0.49 -2.06 4.70
CA ASN A 33 -0.46 -3.51 4.41
C ASN A 33 0.95 -4.08 4.26
N ALA A 34 1.91 -3.30 3.77
CA ALA A 34 3.30 -3.72 3.65
C ALA A 34 4.03 -3.75 5.01
N ILE A 35 3.75 -2.75 5.86
CA ILE A 35 4.43 -2.51 7.13
C ILE A 35 3.81 -3.36 8.24
N GLN A 36 2.48 -3.36 8.38
CA GLN A 36 1.69 -4.01 9.45
C GLN A 36 2.44 -4.08 10.79
N ASP A 37 2.92 -5.26 11.17
CA ASP A 37 3.65 -5.51 12.43
C ASP A 37 5.16 -5.74 12.23
N LYS A 38 5.63 -5.64 10.98
CA LYS A 38 6.98 -6.03 10.58
C LYS A 38 7.96 -4.87 10.65
N ALA A 39 7.54 -3.64 10.35
CA ALA A 39 8.40 -2.46 10.37
C ALA A 39 7.65 -1.25 10.92
N ASP A 40 8.34 -0.12 11.07
CA ASP A 40 7.70 1.18 11.37
C ASP A 40 7.72 2.10 10.13
N LEU A 41 8.70 1.91 9.25
CA LEU A 41 8.89 2.70 8.03
C LEU A 41 9.31 1.79 6.86
N LEU A 42 8.99 2.23 5.65
CA LEU A 42 9.59 1.72 4.42
C LEU A 42 10.55 2.75 3.85
N PHE A 43 11.76 2.31 3.51
CA PHE A 43 12.72 3.06 2.72
C PHE A 43 12.78 2.54 1.29
N ASP A 44 13.15 3.42 0.35
CA ASP A 44 13.27 3.09 -1.08
C ASP A 44 11.99 2.44 -1.63
N VAL A 45 10.87 3.15 -1.47
CA VAL A 45 9.56 2.63 -1.84
C VAL A 45 9.35 2.75 -3.34
N GLN A 46 9.16 1.61 -3.99
CA GLN A 46 8.74 1.50 -5.37
C GLN A 46 7.23 1.24 -5.42
N THR A 47 6.52 2.11 -6.13
CA THR A 47 5.06 2.06 -6.32
C THR A 47 4.73 1.59 -7.72
N ASP A 48 3.96 0.51 -7.82
CA ASP A 48 3.42 0.02 -9.07
C ASP A 48 1.89 0.07 -9.03
N TYR A 49 1.27 0.46 -10.14
CA TYR A 49 -0.19 0.50 -10.28
C TYR A 49 -0.64 -0.49 -11.34
N TYR A 50 -1.66 -1.27 -11.01
CA TYR A 50 -2.32 -2.16 -11.95
C TYR A 50 -3.78 -1.75 -12.09
N VAL A 51 -4.22 -1.48 -13.32
CA VAL A 51 -5.61 -1.16 -13.64
C VAL A 51 -6.12 -2.18 -14.65
N LYS A 52 -7.23 -2.81 -14.33
CA LYS A 52 -7.96 -3.71 -15.22
C LYS A 52 -9.37 -3.17 -15.42
N SER A 53 -9.75 -2.98 -16.67
CA SER A 53 -11.10 -2.56 -17.04
C SER A 53 -11.78 -3.67 -17.84
N ILE A 54 -13.04 -3.95 -17.52
CA ILE A 54 -13.85 -4.99 -18.14
C ILE A 54 -15.21 -4.40 -18.52
N PHE A 55 -15.78 -4.86 -19.63
CA PHE A 55 -17.09 -4.45 -20.14
C PHE A 55 -17.25 -2.93 -20.31
N PHE A 56 -16.51 -2.31 -21.24
CA PHE A 56 -16.64 -0.86 -21.49
C PHE A 56 -16.49 0.00 -20.21
N ASN A 57 -15.58 -0.37 -19.31
CA ASN A 57 -15.36 0.26 -17.99
C ASN A 57 -16.55 0.20 -17.01
N LEU A 58 -17.53 -0.68 -17.24
CA LEU A 58 -18.59 -0.94 -16.26
C LEU A 58 -18.05 -1.60 -14.99
N TYR A 59 -16.94 -2.32 -15.10
CA TYR A 59 -16.17 -2.78 -13.96
C TYR A 59 -14.71 -2.38 -14.16
N PHE A 60 -14.16 -1.63 -13.20
CA PHE A 60 -12.74 -1.37 -13.15
C PHE A 60 -12.16 -1.79 -11.81
N TYR A 61 -11.00 -2.42 -11.85
CA TYR A 61 -10.27 -2.90 -10.71
C TYR A 61 -8.89 -2.27 -10.73
N LYS A 62 -8.54 -1.55 -9.66
CA LYS A 62 -7.26 -0.88 -9.55
C LYS A 62 -6.59 -1.29 -8.25
N CYS A 63 -5.34 -1.71 -8.36
CA CYS A 63 -4.48 -2.01 -7.24
C CYS A 63 -3.25 -1.13 -7.25
N THR A 64 -2.89 -0.66 -6.07
CA THR A 64 -1.61 -0.05 -5.79
C THR A 64 -0.77 -1.07 -5.05
N ARG A 65 0.39 -1.41 -5.61
CA ARG A 65 1.38 -2.27 -4.99
C ARG A 65 2.57 -1.42 -4.58
N VAL A 66 3.04 -1.63 -3.36
CA VAL A 66 4.25 -0.98 -2.85
C VAL A 66 5.25 -2.04 -2.46
N THR A 67 6.52 -1.78 -2.77
CA THR A 67 7.65 -2.60 -2.33
C THR A 67 8.73 -1.69 -1.80
N GLY A 68 9.40 -2.06 -0.73
CA GLY A 68 10.49 -1.26 -0.16
C GLY A 68 11.22 -2.02 0.93
N ILE A 69 12.21 -1.40 1.55
CA ILE A 69 12.95 -1.98 2.66
C ILE A 69 12.29 -1.53 3.96
N GLY A 70 11.74 -2.48 4.71
CA GLY A 70 11.17 -2.23 6.03
C GLY A 70 12.26 -1.96 7.06
N VAL A 71 12.05 -0.96 7.90
CA VAL A 71 13.00 -0.57 8.94
C VAL A 71 12.27 -0.34 10.25
N LYS A 72 12.81 -0.89 11.34
CA LYS A 72 12.32 -0.59 12.69
C LYS A 72 13.03 0.63 13.26
N LEU A 73 12.24 1.54 13.81
CA LEU A 73 12.74 2.73 14.48
C LEU A 73 13.11 2.39 15.92
N PRO A 74 14.25 2.88 16.43
CA PRO A 74 14.55 2.77 17.85
C PRO A 74 13.50 3.56 18.65
N GLN A 75 13.00 2.98 19.75
CA GLN A 75 11.90 3.54 20.57
C GLN A 75 12.08 5.01 21.00
N ARG A 76 13.32 5.51 21.04
CA ARG A 76 13.63 6.93 21.35
C ARG A 76 13.09 7.92 20.32
N LEU A 77 12.84 7.50 19.08
CA LEU A 77 12.28 8.35 18.01
C LEU A 77 10.74 8.27 17.94
N MET A 78 10.11 7.33 18.65
CA MET A 78 8.64 7.15 18.67
C MET A 78 7.95 7.96 19.76
N LYS A 79 8.71 8.59 20.67
CA LYS A 79 8.16 9.45 21.72
C LYS A 79 7.87 10.83 21.11
N LYS A 80 6.67 11.01 20.56
CA LYS A 80 6.09 12.36 20.41
C LYS A 80 5.76 12.85 21.82
N GLU A 81 6.42 13.92 22.25
CA GLU A 81 5.89 14.79 23.31
C GLU A 81 4.50 15.30 22.93
#